data_AF-A0A7X0E6B7-F1
#
_entry.id   AF-A0A7X0E6B7-F1
#
_cell.length_a   1.000
_cell.length_b   1.000
_cell.length_c   1.000
_cell.angle_alpha   90.00
_cell.angle_beta   90.00
_cell.angle_gamma   90.00
#
_symmetry.space_group_name_H-M   'P 1'
#
loop_
_entity.id
_entity.type
_entity.pdbx_description
1 polymer ?
#
loop_
_entity_poly.entity_id
_entity_poly.type
_entity_poly.pdbx_seq_one_letter_code
_entity_poly.pdbx_strand_id
1 'polypeptide(L)' 'MTGSTPQTHERIVDGIAYTVETSLHERGISIVVTVPGIGPEEENDRTYASEDEALAAGDEIARLLIHRQGPKR' A
#
# COMPACT_ATOMS: atom_id res chain seq x y z
N MET A 1 22.20 3.16 13.91
CA MET A 1 20.75 2.88 13.92
C MET A 1 20.11 3.79 12.89
N THR A 2 19.83 3.30 11.69
CA THR A 2 19.05 4.04 10.71
C THR A 2 17.58 3.84 11.06
N GLY A 3 16.98 4.85 11.70
CA GLY A 3 15.53 4.93 11.78
C GLY A 3 15.04 5.23 10.38
N SER A 4 14.56 4.21 9.68
CA SER A 4 13.97 4.36 8.36
C SER A 4 12.64 5.08 8.56
N THR A 5 12.60 6.37 8.24
CA THR A 5 11.33 7.11 8.15
C THR A 5 10.48 6.45 7.06
N PRO A 6 9.21 6.15 7.33
CA PRO A 6 8.33 5.60 6.30
C PRO A 6 8.27 6.55 5.10
N GLN A 7 8.27 5.99 3.90
CA GLN A 7 8.14 6.75 2.65
C GLN A 7 6.72 6.60 2.12
N THR A 8 6.01 7.72 1.97
CA THR A 8 4.64 7.73 1.44
C THR A 8 4.66 7.98 -0.07
N HIS A 9 3.95 7.14 -0.81
CA HIS A 9 3.81 7.21 -2.25
C HIS A 9 2.33 7.40 -2.61
N GLU A 10 2.00 8.54 -3.23
CA GLU A 10 0.67 8.76 -3.80
C GLU A 10 0.58 8.15 -5.20
N ARG A 11 -0.46 7.34 -5.44
CA ARG A 11 -0.64 6.56 -6.66
C ARG A 11 -2.11 6.54 -7.07
N ILE A 12 -2.37 6.18 -8.32
CA ILE A 12 -3.73 6.11 -8.89
C ILE A 12 -3.92 4.75 -9.54
N VAL A 13 -5.01 4.07 -9.19
CA VAL A 13 -5.42 2.82 -9.84
C VAL A 13 -6.92 2.85 -10.09
N ASP A 14 -7.33 2.43 -11.28
CA ASP A 14 -8.73 2.45 -11.72
C ASP A 14 -9.44 3.82 -11.54
N GLY A 15 -8.67 4.91 -11.66
CA GLY A 15 -9.18 6.28 -11.50
C GLY A 15 -9.36 6.74 -10.05
N ILE A 16 -8.93 5.95 -9.07
CA ILE A 16 -9.02 6.25 -7.64
C ILE A 16 -7.60 6.45 -7.09
N ALA A 17 -7.39 7.58 -6.40
CA ALA A 17 -6.13 7.86 -5.72
C ALA A 17 -6.02 7.06 -4.42
N TYR A 18 -4.82 6.59 -4.09
CA TYR A 18 -4.49 5.90 -2.84
C TYR A 18 -3.03 6.19 -2.47
N THR A 19 -2.69 5.91 -1.22
CA THR A 19 -1.32 6.05 -0.71
C THR A 19 -0.75 4.69 -0.34
N VAL A 20 0.54 4.51 -0.61
CA VAL A 20 1.34 3.36 -0.15
C VAL A 20 2.45 3.89 0.74
N GLU A 21 2.44 3.52 2.01
CA GLU A 21 3.53 3.82 2.93
C GLU A 21 4.47 2.62 2.99
N THR A 22 5.74 2.83 2.68
CA THR A 22 6.78 1.79 2.74
C THR A 22 7.65 2.01 3.97
N SER A 23 7.91 0.95 4.74
CA SER A 23 8.82 0.98 5.89
C SER A 23 9.92 -0.05 5.73
N LEU A 24 11.18 0.39 5.80
CA LEU A 24 12.33 -0.49 5.73
C LEU A 24 12.67 -1.07 7.11
N HIS A 25 12.65 -2.39 7.22
CA HIS A 25 13.00 -3.16 8.41
C HIS A 25 14.21 -4.08 8.15
N GLU A 26 14.78 -4.68 9.21
CA GLU A 26 15.92 -5.60 9.08
C GLU A 26 15.66 -6.81 8.17
N ARG A 27 14.38 -7.18 8.00
CA ARG A 27 13.95 -8.35 7.22
C ARG A 27 13.53 -8.01 5.78
N GLY A 28 13.42 -6.72 5.44
CA GLY A 28 12.98 -6.20 4.14
C GLY A 28 11.97 -5.06 4.29
N ILE A 29 11.11 -4.83 3.29
CA ILE A 29 10.19 -3.69 3.25
C ILE A 29 8.76 -4.14 3.58
N SER A 30 8.07 -3.45 4.48
CA SER A 30 6.64 -3.61 4.74
C SER A 30 5.85 -2.48 4.06
N ILE A 31 4.56 -2.70 3.82
CA ILE A 31 3.68 -1.68 3.22
C ILE A 31 2.34 -1.54 3.96
N VAL A 32 1.85 -0.30 3.99
CA VAL A 32 0.47 0.04 4.36
C VAL A 32 -0.20 0.69 3.16
N VAL A 33 -1.39 0.22 2.78
CA VAL A 33 -2.14 0.76 1.65
C VAL A 33 -3.42 1.42 2.15
N THR A 34 -3.60 2.69 1.79
CA THR A 34 -4.73 3.51 2.22
C THR A 34 -5.50 4.03 1.01
N VAL A 35 -6.72 3.54 0.82
CA VAL A 35 -7.64 4.02 -0.22
C VAL A 35 -8.74 4.89 0.42
N PRO A 36 -8.77 6.21 0.17
CA PRO A 36 -9.76 7.10 0.76
C PRO A 36 -11.20 6.64 0.50
N GLY A 37 -12.03 6.63 1.55
CA GLY A 37 -13.45 6.30 1.45
C GLY A 37 -13.80 4.81 1.40
N ILE A 38 -12.81 3.90 1.39
CA ILE A 38 -13.05 2.44 1.35
C ILE A 38 -13.05 1.80 2.74
N GLY A 39 -12.38 2.35 3.75
CA GLY A 39 -12.36 1.78 5.10
C GLY A 39 -10.96 1.75 5.69
N PRO A 40 -10.75 1.09 6.85
CA PRO A 40 -9.47 1.13 7.55
C PRO A 40 -8.35 0.59 6.66
N GLU A 41 -7.19 1.19 6.83
CA GLU A 41 -5.94 0.94 6.14
C GLU A 41 -5.65 -0.57 6.13
N GLU A 42 -5.33 -1.13 4.96
CA GLU A 42 -4.95 -2.55 4.88
C GLU A 42 -3.44 -2.62 5.02
N GLU A 43 -3.00 -2.99 6.23
CA GLU A 43 -1.60 -3.32 6.49
C GLU A 43 -1.29 -4.69 5.90
N ASN A 44 -0.27 -4.76 5.07
CA ASN A 44 0.22 -6.02 4.54
C ASN A 44 1.55 -6.36 5.20
N ASP A 45 1.50 -7.27 6.17
CA ASP A 45 2.63 -7.80 6.94
C ASP A 45 3.63 -8.62 6.11
N ARG A 46 3.46 -8.69 4.78
CA ARG A 46 4.46 -9.31 3.92
C ARG A 46 5.68 -8.42 3.80
N THR A 47 6.83 -9.09 3.81
CA THR A 47 8.12 -8.45 3.64
C THR A 47 8.57 -8.60 2.19
N TYR A 48 8.87 -7.49 1.53
CA TYR A 48 9.31 -7.43 0.14
C TYR A 48 10.82 -7.23 0.04
N ALA A 49 11.42 -7.74 -1.04
CA ALA A 49 12.86 -7.68 -1.24
C ALA A 49 13.33 -6.33 -1.80
N SER A 50 12.44 -5.56 -2.43
CA SER A 50 12.72 -4.23 -2.98
C SER A 50 11.50 -3.30 -2.89
N GLU A 51 11.75 -2.00 -3.01
CA GLU A 51 10.69 -0.99 -3.01
C GLU A 51 9.78 -1.14 -4.24
N ASP A 52 10.34 -1.44 -5.41
CA ASP A 52 9.55 -1.70 -6.62
C ASP A 52 8.58 -2.87 -6.45
N GLU A 53 9.01 -3.95 -5.79
CA GLU A 53 8.16 -5.10 -5.49
C GLU A 53 7.06 -4.73 -4.48
N ALA A 54 7.43 -3.97 -3.44
CA ALA A 54 6.52 -3.46 -2.42
C ALA A 54 5.43 -2.55 -3.03
N LEU A 55 5.81 -1.66 -3.95
CA LEU A 55 4.88 -0.77 -4.64
C LEU A 55 3.96 -1.55 -5.60
N ALA A 56 4.48 -2.54 -6.33
CA ALA A 56 3.66 -3.39 -7.18
C ALA A 56 2.61 -4.19 -6.38
N ALA A 57 2.99 -4.69 -5.20
CA ALA A 57 2.05 -5.32 -4.28
C ALA A 57 1.02 -4.32 -3.75
N GLY A 58 1.43 -3.08 -3.45
CA GLY A 58 0.54 -1.98 -3.11
C GLY A 58 -0.53 -1.71 -4.17
N ASP A 59 -0.14 -1.71 -5.45
CA ASP A 59 -1.05 -1.55 -6.59
C ASP A 59 -2.07 -2.70 -6.68
N GLU A 60 -1.64 -3.94 -6.43
CA GLU A 60 -2.53 -5.11 -6.41
C GLU A 60 -3.54 -5.04 -5.25
N ILE A 61 -3.09 -4.69 -4.04
CA ILE A 61 -3.95 -4.54 -2.86
C ILE A 61 -4.97 -3.42 -3.08
N ALA A 62 -4.53 -2.25 -3.57
CA ALA A 62 -5.43 -1.14 -3.87
C ALA A 62 -6.52 -1.55 -4.87
N ARG A 63 -6.17 -2.27 -5.94
CA ARG A 63 -7.16 -2.84 -6.87
C ARG A 63 -8.14 -3.76 -6.14
N LEU A 64 -7.66 -4.67 -5.30
CA LEU A 64 -8.53 -5.59 -4.57
C LEU A 64 -9.48 -4.85 -3.62
N LEU A 65 -9.01 -3.83 -2.91
CA LEU A 65 -9.81 -2.98 -2.02
C LEU A 65 -10.92 -2.26 -2.80
N ILE A 66 -10.56 -1.64 -3.93
CA ILE A 66 -11.47 -0.92 -4.82
C ILE A 66 -12.52 -1.88 -5.40
N HIS A 67 -12.11 -3.04 -5.89
CA HIS A 67 -13.03 -4.01 -6.49
C HIS A 67 -13.93 -4.70 -5.46
N ARG A 68 -13.42 -5.03 -4.27
CA ARG A 68 -14.21 -5.63 -3.18
C ARG A 68 -15.29 -4.71 -2.65
N GLN A 69 -15.07 -3.39 -2.71
CA GLN A 69 -16.00 -2.38 -2.25
C GLN A 69 -16.61 -1.54 -3.37
N GLY A 70 -16.66 -2.09 -4.59
CA GLY A 70 -17.31 -1.47 -5.73
C GLY A 70 -18.62 -0.82 -5.31
N PRO A 71 -18.93 0.41 -5.81
CA PRO A 71 -19.83 1.35 -5.16
C PRO A 71 -21.10 0.64 -4.70
N LYS A 72 -21.36 0.62 -3.38
CA LYS A 72 -22.66 0.22 -2.85
C LYS A 72 -23.68 1.14 -3.53
N ARG A 73 -24.36 0.61 -4.55
CA ARG A 73 -25.48 1.28 -5.21
C ARG A 73 -26.60 1.48 -4.21
#